data_AF-A0A089P5X8-F1
#
_entry.id   AF-A0A089P5X8-F1
#
_cell.length_a   1.000
_cell.length_b   1.000
_cell.length_c   1.000
_cell.angle_alpha   90.00
_cell.angle_beta   90.00
_cell.angle_gamma   90.00
#
_symmetry.space_group_name_H-M   'P 1'
#
loop_
_entity.id
_entity.type
_entity.pdbx_description
1 polymer ?
#
loop_
_entity_poly.entity_id
_entity_poly.type
_entity_poly.pdbx_seq_one_letter_code
_entity_poly.pdbx_strand_id
1 'polypeptide(L)'
;MPSPRKRIGFLPSEEVHEIIEKLCAANEFSQSKVTGLLVEEALRSRGVLNESYNQIDKKDFINLSFDHETSFGNNKSPLNVDEYAVSKKVLSDDIKMMHEFIEFKYFKKIMKRNNNIFE
;
A
#
# COMPACT_ATOMS: atom_id res chain seq x y z
N MET A 1 -4.61 28.55 14.80
CA MET A 1 -3.53 27.98 15.63
C MET A 1 -3.49 26.48 15.39
N PRO A 2 -2.31 25.85 15.16
CA PRO A 2 -2.23 24.40 15.17
C PRO A 2 -2.69 23.86 16.52
N SER A 3 -3.44 22.76 16.52
CA SER A 3 -3.94 22.13 17.74
C SER A 3 -2.77 21.70 18.64
N PRO A 4 -2.93 21.76 19.99
CA PRO A 4 -1.91 21.28 20.91
C PRO A 4 -1.56 19.82 20.60
N ARG A 5 -0.33 19.55 20.16
CA ARG A 5 0.15 18.19 19.90
C ARG A 5 0.73 17.61 21.19
N LYS A 6 0.35 16.37 21.54
CA LYS A 6 0.95 15.65 22.67
C LYS A 6 2.36 15.19 22.30
N ARG A 7 3.34 15.42 23.19
CA ARG A 7 4.70 14.88 23.06
C ARG A 7 4.73 13.44 23.58
N ILE A 8 5.48 12.58 22.90
CA ILE A 8 5.69 11.18 23.28
C ILE A 8 7.09 11.07 23.90
N GLY A 9 7.19 10.57 25.13
CA GLY A 9 8.44 10.40 25.87
C GLY A 9 9.09 9.04 25.61
N PHE A 10 9.31 8.69 24.34
CA PHE A 10 9.93 7.42 23.94
C PHE A 10 11.26 7.68 23.24
N LEU A 11 12.30 6.94 23.62
CA LEU A 11 13.60 7.00 22.98
C LEU A 11 13.77 5.75 22.09
N PRO A 12 13.92 5.91 20.76
CA PRO A 12 14.16 4.79 19.86
C PRO A 12 15.55 4.18 20.07
N SER A 13 15.80 3.02 19.45
CA SER A 13 17.14 2.45 19.39
C SER A 13 18.08 3.34 18.57
N GLU A 14 19.39 3.20 18.81
CA GLU A 14 20.43 3.96 18.10
C GLU A 14 20.33 3.79 16.58
N GLU A 15 20.16 2.55 16.11
CA GLU A 15 20.00 2.24 14.69
C GLU A 15 18.81 2.98 14.07
N VAL A 16 17.65 2.99 14.76
CA VAL A 16 16.46 3.71 14.28
C VAL A 16 16.69 5.22 14.30
N HIS A 17 17.41 5.73 15.31
CA HIS A 17 17.75 7.13 15.40
C HIS A 17 18.63 7.59 14.22
N GLU A 18 19.69 6.84 13.91
CA GLU A 18 20.55 7.11 12.76
C GLU A 18 19.79 7.09 11.43
N ILE A 19 18.88 6.13 11.24
CA ILE A 19 18.06 6.04 10.03
C ILE A 19 17.18 7.30 9.89
N ILE A 20 16.54 7.73 10.99
CA ILE A 20 15.71 8.94 11.00
C ILE A 20 16.56 10.17 10.68
N GLU A 21 17.76 10.28 11.24
CA GLU A 21 18.67 11.41 10.99
C GLU A 21 19.09 11.48 9.51
N LYS A 22 19.47 10.34 8.92
CA LYS A 22 19.78 10.23 7.48
C LYS A 22 18.58 10.65 6.62
N LEU A 23 17.36 10.25 6.98
CA LEU A 23 16.15 10.65 6.26
C LEU A 23 15.84 12.15 6.41
N CYS A 24 16.09 12.74 7.58
CA CYS A 24 15.94 14.18 7.80
C CYS A 24 16.89 14.97 6.90
N ALA A 25 18.16 14.55 6.84
CA ALA A 25 19.18 15.19 6.01
C ALA A 25 18.87 15.04 4.51
N ALA A 26 18.44 13.86 4.06
CA ALA A 26 18.15 13.61 2.64
C ALA A 26 16.94 14.37 2.11
N ASN A 27 15.93 14.63 2.95
CA ASN A 27 14.66 15.23 2.54
C ASN A 27 14.44 16.66 3.07
N GLU A 28 15.43 17.24 3.74
CA GLU A 28 15.34 18.55 4.40
C GLU A 28 14.11 18.67 5.34
N PHE A 29 13.76 17.56 6.00
CA PHE A 29 12.61 17.50 6.89
C PHE A 29 13.03 17.52 8.36
N SER A 30 12.18 18.12 9.19
CA SER A 30 12.36 18.04 10.63
C SER A 30 12.13 16.61 11.12
N GLN A 31 12.83 16.24 12.18
CA GLN A 31 12.70 14.94 12.82
C GLN A 31 11.24 14.62 13.20
N SER A 32 10.49 15.62 13.69
CA SER A 32 9.07 15.44 14.01
C SER A 32 8.21 15.15 12.77
N LYS A 33 8.54 15.72 11.60
CA LYS A 33 7.82 15.47 10.35
C LYS A 33 8.11 14.07 9.82
N VAL A 34 9.39 13.66 9.77
CA VAL A 34 9.79 12.32 9.36
C VAL A 34 9.16 11.26 10.27
N THR A 35 9.26 11.45 11.59
CA THR A 35 8.68 10.53 12.57
C THR A 35 7.16 10.43 12.41
N GLY A 36 6.47 11.55 12.21
CA GLY A 36 5.03 11.55 11.98
C GLY A 36 4.63 10.76 10.73
N LEU A 37 5.34 10.96 9.62
CA LEU A 37 5.11 10.24 8.37
C LEU A 37 5.31 8.72 8.54
N LEU A 38 6.43 8.31 9.13
CA LEU A 38 6.74 6.89 9.37
C LEU A 38 5.67 6.23 10.25
N VAL A 39 5.16 6.93 11.27
CA VAL A 39 4.09 6.43 12.13
C VAL A 39 2.78 6.28 11.36
N GLU A 40 2.40 7.27 10.54
CA GLU A 40 1.20 7.19 9.71
C GLU A 40 1.28 6.01 8.71
N GLU A 41 2.43 5.86 8.04
CA GLU A 41 2.68 4.76 7.10
C GLU A 41 2.61 3.40 7.79
N ALA A 42 3.21 3.27 8.98
CA ALA A 42 3.14 2.03 9.75
C ALA A 42 1.70 1.70 10.18
N LEU A 43 0.88 2.70 10.52
CA LEU A 43 -0.53 2.50 10.89
C LEU A 43 -1.39 2.12 9.67
N ARG A 44 -1.13 2.70 8.50
CA ARG A 44 -1.78 2.29 7.23
C ARG A 44 -1.40 0.86 6.85
N SER A 45 -0.11 0.54 6.93
CA SER A 45 0.39 -0.82 6.67
C SER A 45 -0.24 -1.87 7.58
N ARG A 46 -0.67 -1.47 8.78
CA ARG A 46 -1.41 -2.32 9.73
C ARG A 46 -2.92 -2.38 9.48
N GLY A 47 -3.46 -1.58 8.55
CA GLY A 47 -4.90 -1.47 8.28
C GLY A 47 -5.70 -0.79 9.39
N VAL A 48 -5.03 -0.08 10.31
CA VAL A 48 -5.67 0.62 11.44
C VAL A 48 -6.05 2.05 11.07
N LEU A 49 -5.30 2.67 10.16
CA LEU A 49 -5.56 4.00 9.64
C LEU A 49 -6.16 3.91 8.23
N ASN A 50 -7.36 4.47 8.04
CA ASN A 50 -8.05 4.46 6.76
C ASN A 50 -7.30 5.26 5.69
N GLU A 51 -7.28 4.74 4.46
CA GLU A 51 -6.62 5.35 3.29
C GLU A 51 -7.19 6.73 2.89
N SER A 52 -8.38 7.08 3.39
CA SER A 52 -9.13 8.26 2.96
C SER A 52 -8.57 9.59 3.45
N TYR A 53 -7.64 9.59 4.41
CA TYR A 53 -6.93 10.80 4.82
C TYR A 53 -5.65 10.92 4.01
N ASN A 54 -5.55 11.93 3.14
CA ASN A 54 -4.37 12.44 2.44
C ASN A 54 -4.35 12.19 0.92
N GLN A 55 -5.08 13.08 0.22
CA GLN A 55 -4.57 13.74 -0.99
C GLN A 55 -3.47 14.75 -0.60
N ILE A 56 -2.51 14.38 0.25
CA ILE A 56 -1.26 15.14 0.32
C ILE A 56 -0.59 14.83 -1.00
N ASP A 57 -0.38 15.87 -1.80
CA ASP A 57 0.13 15.82 -3.16
C ASP A 57 1.15 14.70 -3.36
N LYS A 58 0.68 13.56 -3.89
CA LYS A 58 1.53 12.43 -4.31
C LYS A 58 2.67 12.91 -5.21
N LYS A 59 2.49 14.08 -5.84
CA LYS A 59 3.45 14.79 -6.68
C LYS A 59 4.82 15.00 -6.04
N ASP A 60 4.91 15.17 -4.73
CA ASP A 60 6.19 15.44 -4.06
C ASP A 60 6.94 14.17 -3.64
N PHE A 61 6.27 13.01 -3.66
CA PHE A 61 6.83 11.73 -3.20
C PHE A 61 7.25 10.78 -4.33
N ILE A 62 6.87 11.07 -5.59
CA ILE A 62 7.11 10.17 -6.72
C ILE A 62 8.58 10.06 -7.16
N ASN A 63 9.50 10.82 -6.55
CA ASN A 63 10.93 10.75 -6.89
C ASN A 63 11.73 9.73 -6.08
N LEU A 64 11.13 8.99 -5.14
CA LEU A 64 11.74 7.78 -4.60
C LEU A 64 11.16 6.57 -5.31
N SER A 65 11.80 6.15 -6.39
CA SER A 65 11.57 4.83 -6.99
C SER A 65 12.08 3.76 -6.01
N PHE A 66 11.28 3.41 -5.01
CA PHE A 66 11.37 2.12 -4.35
C PHE A 66 10.49 1.16 -5.14
N ASP A 67 11.01 0.72 -6.29
CA ASP A 67 10.48 -0.43 -7.01
C ASP A 67 10.76 -1.67 -6.15
N HIS A 68 9.84 -1.95 -5.23
CA HIS A 68 9.59 -3.32 -4.86
C HIS A 68 8.09 -3.52 -4.86
N GLU A 69 7.64 -4.30 -5.83
CA GLU A 69 6.36 -4.98 -5.78
C GLU A 69 6.29 -5.77 -4.47
N THR A 70 5.68 -5.19 -3.44
CA THR A 70 5.18 -5.96 -2.30
C THR A 70 3.74 -6.29 -2.59
N SER A 71 3.55 -7.45 -3.21
CA SER A 71 2.30 -8.18 -3.20
C SER A 71 1.76 -8.21 -1.76
N PHE A 72 0.67 -7.51 -1.49
CA PHE A 72 0.06 -7.51 -0.17
C PHE A 72 -0.66 -8.86 0.01
N GLY A 73 0.04 -9.81 0.61
CA GLY A 73 -0.49 -11.08 1.06
C GLY A 73 -1.58 -10.86 2.11
N ASN A 74 -2.72 -11.49 1.89
CA ASN A 74 -3.92 -11.42 2.69
C ASN A 74 -3.69 -11.80 4.17
N ASN A 75 -3.54 -10.80 5.05
CA ASN A 75 -3.61 -11.01 6.49
C ASN A 75 -5.00 -10.62 6.98
N LYS A 76 -5.91 -11.61 7.01
CA LYS A 76 -7.19 -11.51 7.70
C LYS A 76 -6.91 -11.36 9.21
N SER A 77 -7.24 -10.21 9.79
CA SER A 77 -7.45 -10.06 11.23
C SER A 77 -8.96 -9.83 11.49
N PRO A 78 -9.49 -10.24 12.66
CA PRO A 78 -10.93 -10.32 12.88
C PRO A 78 -11.46 -8.94 13.27
N LEU A 79 -11.97 -8.18 12.30
CA LEU A 79 -12.64 -6.91 12.54
C LEU A 79 -14.14 -7.05 12.19
N ASN A 80 -14.96 -6.90 13.23
CA ASN A 80 -16.42 -6.65 13.30
C ASN A 80 -17.30 -7.09 12.10
N VAL A 81 -18.13 -8.10 12.33
CA VAL A 81 -18.72 -8.99 11.31
C VAL A 81 -20.00 -8.48 10.64
N ASP A 82 -20.67 -7.44 11.13
CA ASP A 82 -22.09 -7.26 10.78
C ASP A 82 -22.46 -6.17 9.75
N GLU A 83 -21.52 -5.43 9.15
CA GLU A 83 -21.88 -4.30 8.26
C GLU A 83 -21.55 -4.47 6.75
N TYR A 84 -20.87 -5.55 6.32
CA TYR A 84 -20.35 -5.67 4.93
C TYR A 84 -20.80 -6.92 4.15
N ALA A 85 -21.89 -7.58 4.53
CA ALA A 85 -22.34 -8.81 3.85
C ALA A 85 -22.66 -8.61 2.35
N VAL A 86 -23.01 -7.39 1.94
CA VAL A 86 -23.43 -7.07 0.56
C VAL A 86 -22.23 -6.92 -0.40
N SER A 87 -21.03 -6.53 0.07
CA SER A 87 -19.87 -6.26 -0.81
C SER A 87 -18.99 -7.48 -1.09
N LYS A 88 -19.04 -8.53 -0.26
CA LYS A 88 -18.19 -9.73 -0.44
C LYS A 88 -18.51 -10.53 -1.70
N LYS A 89 -19.79 -10.58 -2.10
CA LYS A 89 -20.21 -11.30 -3.31
C LYS A 89 -19.75 -10.57 -4.57
N VAL A 90 -19.93 -9.25 -4.62
CA VAL A 90 -19.48 -8.40 -5.72
C VAL A 90 -17.96 -8.52 -5.93
N LEU A 91 -17.18 -8.42 -4.84
CA LEU A 91 -15.73 -8.62 -4.89
C LEU A 91 -15.32 -10.02 -5.37
N SER A 92 -16.06 -11.06 -4.95
CA SER A 92 -15.81 -12.43 -5.38
C SER A 92 -16.09 -12.63 -6.87
N ASP A 93 -17.15 -11.99 -7.39
CA ASP A 93 -17.52 -12.05 -8.80
C ASP A 93 -16.50 -11.29 -9.67
N ASP A 94 -16.00 -10.14 -9.20
CA ASP A 94 -14.95 -9.37 -9.87
C ASP A 94 -13.64 -10.16 -9.99
N ILE A 95 -13.23 -10.83 -8.90
CA ILE A 95 -12.04 -11.69 -8.90
C ILE A 95 -12.22 -12.86 -9.87
N LYS A 96 -13.41 -13.47 -9.90
CA LYS A 96 -13.72 -14.57 -10.82
C LYS A 96 -13.68 -14.12 -12.28
N MET A 97 -14.28 -12.98 -12.61
CA MET A 97 -14.24 -12.39 -13.94
C MET A 97 -12.81 -12.10 -14.40
N MET A 98 -11.97 -11.60 -13.50
CA MET A 98 -10.56 -11.35 -13.81
C MET A 98 -9.81 -12.64 -14.16
N HIS A 99 -10.05 -13.74 -13.43
CA HIS A 99 -9.43 -15.03 -13.70
C HIS A 99 -9.86 -15.59 -15.06
N GLU A 100 -11.16 -15.59 -15.35
CA GLU A 100 -11.71 -16.04 -16.64
C GLU A 100 -11.14 -15.23 -17.82
N PHE A 101 -10.94 -13.92 -17.65
CA PHE A 101 -10.34 -13.07 -18.68
C PHE A 101 -8.87 -13.43 -18.96
N ILE A 102 -8.08 -13.74 -17.92
CA ILE A 102 -6.69 -14.16 -18.07
C ILE A 102 -6.60 -15.48 -18.86
N GLU A 103 -7.43 -16.47 -18.50
CA GLU A 103 -7.51 -17.75 -19.21
C GLU A 103 -7.89 -17.56 -20.68
N PHE A 104 -8.89 -16.73 -20.96
CA PHE A 104 -9.30 -16.42 -22.32
C PHE A 104 -8.17 -15.79 -23.15
N LYS A 105 -7.42 -14.83 -22.58
CA LYS A 105 -6.28 -14.20 -23.27
C LYS A 105 -5.18 -15.22 -23.55
N TYR A 106 -4.89 -16.09 -22.60
CA TYR A 106 -3.90 -17.16 -22.75
C TYR A 106 -4.33 -18.14 -23.85
N PHE A 107 -5.58 -18.60 -23.83
CA PHE A 107 -6.16 -19.45 -24.86
C PHE A 107 -6.07 -18.81 -26.26
N LYS A 108 -6.47 -17.54 -26.39
CA LYS A 108 -6.39 -16.80 -27.67
C LYS A 108 -4.95 -16.70 -28.18
N LYS A 109 -3.98 -16.55 -27.28
CA LYS A 109 -2.55 -16.53 -27.61
C LYS A 109 -2.08 -17.88 -28.15
N ILE A 110 -2.49 -18.99 -27.54
CA ILE A 110 -2.19 -20.34 -28.01
C ILE A 110 -2.80 -20.58 -29.39
N MET A 111 -4.08 -20.26 -29.58
CA MET A 111 -4.78 -20.47 -30.86
C MET A 111 -4.12 -19.70 -32.00
N LYS A 112 -3.71 -18.45 -31.77
CA LYS A 112 -2.94 -17.68 -32.76
C LYS A 112 -1.60 -18.33 -33.11
N ARG A 113 -0.91 -18.90 -32.13
CA ARG A 113 0.39 -19.55 -32.34
C ARG A 113 0.25 -20.84 -33.15
N ASN A 114 -0.85 -21.57 -32.96
CA ASN A 114 -1.12 -22.84 -33.64
C ASN A 114 -1.69 -22.66 -35.05
N ASN A 115 -2.33 -21.53 -35.36
CA ASN A 115 -2.78 -21.23 -36.72
C ASN A 115 -1.61 -20.94 -37.69
N ASN A 116 -0.44 -20.54 -37.17
CA ASN A 116 0.78 -20.34 -37.97
C ASN A 116 1.53 -21.65 -38.27
N ILE A 117 0.96 -22.82 -37.92
CA ILE A 117 1.57 -24.15 -38.14
C ILE A 117 0.97 -24.84 -39.39
N PHE A 118 -0.16 -24.34 -39.93
CA PHE A 118 -0.86 -24.91 -41.08
C PHE A 118 -0.76 -24.06 -42.37
N GLU A 119 0.18 -23.13 -42.43
CA GLU A 119 0.56 -22.37 -43.64
C GLU A 119 1.99 -22.77 -44.04
#